data_AF-A0AAE9YQT6-F1
#
_entry.id   AF-A0AAE9YQT6-F1
#
_cell.length_a   1.000
_cell.length_b   1.000
_cell.length_c   1.000
_cell.angle_alpha   90.00
_cell.angle_beta   90.00
_cell.angle_gamma   90.00
#
_symmetry.space_group_name_H-M   'P 1'
#
loop_
_entity.id
_entity.type
_entity.pdbx_description
1 polymer ?
#
loop_
_entity_poly.entity_id
_entity_poly.type
_entity_poly.pdbx_seq_one_letter_code
_entity_poly.pdbx_strand_id
1 'polypeptide(L)'
;MQGAAFREKDLTSALVRVVKSSVKDNGAISVPCIEQIISKAGITRSSGINVYHLVEARALVLYEFKLDRYDAELKTALLYFIADYPVFRWSELRYFFSDPEVEIESILHELKYISRELEVDGELEYVWSPRWLWTKTVLKRLANRNRAGDPSFFEFLNGTSEERT
;
A
#
# COMPACT_ATOMS: atom_id res chain seq x y z
N MET A 1 -3.77 15.92 21.16
CA MET A 1 -4.34 14.77 20.42
C MET A 1 -3.40 13.57 20.56
N GLN A 2 -3.55 12.73 21.60
CA GLN A 2 -2.64 11.62 21.92
C GLN A 2 -3.28 10.21 21.76
N GLY A 3 -4.56 10.13 21.37
CA GLY A 3 -5.31 8.86 21.34
C GLY A 3 -5.19 8.03 20.05
N ALA A 4 -4.73 8.62 18.93
CA ALA A 4 -4.64 7.92 17.65
C ALA A 4 -3.36 7.08 17.53
N ALA A 5 -2.21 7.63 17.94
CA ALA A 5 -0.90 6.98 17.85
C ALA A 5 -0.77 5.70 18.71
N PHE A 6 -1.59 5.55 19.75
CA PHE A 6 -1.56 4.38 20.64
C PHE A 6 -2.16 3.13 19.99
N ARG A 7 -3.18 3.27 19.11
CA ARG A 7 -3.87 2.10 18.50
C ARG A 7 -3.12 1.51 17.32
N GLU A 8 -2.45 2.35 16.53
CA GLU A 8 -1.76 1.93 15.32
C GLU A 8 -0.48 1.15 15.63
N LYS A 9 0.30 1.61 16.61
CA LYS A 9 1.53 0.94 17.05
C LYS A 9 1.28 -0.42 17.69
N ASP A 10 0.20 -0.56 18.44
CA ASP A 10 -0.20 -1.82 19.08
C ASP A 10 -0.75 -2.83 18.09
N LEU A 11 -1.58 -2.39 17.12
CA LEU A 11 -2.07 -3.23 16.04
C LEU A 11 -0.92 -3.71 15.13
N THR A 12 0.01 -2.80 14.81
CA THR A 12 1.21 -3.12 14.02
C THR A 12 2.09 -4.14 14.74
N SER A 13 2.36 -3.93 16.02
CA SER A 13 3.15 -4.86 16.84
C SER A 13 2.47 -6.23 16.95
N ALA A 14 1.13 -6.26 17.00
CA ALA A 14 0.35 -7.49 17.00
C ALA A 14 0.42 -8.21 15.64
N LEU A 15 0.22 -7.53 14.50
CA LEU A 15 0.36 -8.10 13.16
C LEU A 15 1.75 -8.72 12.98
N VAL A 16 2.79 -7.93 13.28
CA VAL A 16 4.17 -8.36 13.14
C VAL A 16 4.43 -9.59 14.01
N ARG A 17 3.86 -9.65 15.22
CA ARG A 17 3.96 -10.83 16.09
C ARG A 17 3.25 -12.05 15.50
N VAL A 18 2.06 -11.87 14.93
CA VAL A 18 1.29 -12.96 14.27
C VAL A 18 2.08 -13.52 13.09
N VAL A 19 2.64 -12.63 12.26
CA VAL A 19 3.46 -13.03 11.11
C VAL A 19 4.75 -13.71 11.58
N LYS A 20 5.48 -13.14 12.55
CA LYS A 20 6.68 -13.76 13.14
C LYS A 20 6.40 -15.15 13.72
N SER A 21 5.24 -15.35 14.33
CA SER A 21 4.84 -16.65 14.89
C SER A 21 4.53 -17.66 13.77
N SER A 22 3.79 -17.23 12.74
CA SER A 22 3.42 -18.08 11.60
C SER A 22 4.63 -18.50 10.72
N VAL A 23 5.65 -17.65 10.64
CA VAL A 23 6.89 -17.92 9.89
C VAL A 23 7.75 -18.98 10.60
N LYS A 24 7.77 -19.00 11.94
CA LYS A 24 8.48 -20.06 12.70
C LYS A 24 7.94 -21.45 12.39
N ASP A 25 6.65 -21.55 12.08
CA ASP A 25 5.98 -22.83 11.86
C ASP A 25 6.08 -23.30 10.39
N ASN A 26 6.23 -22.38 9.42
CA ASN A 26 6.09 -22.67 7.98
C ASN A 26 7.34 -22.40 7.10
N GLY A 27 8.44 -21.87 7.65
CA GLY A 27 9.69 -21.67 6.89
C GLY A 27 9.97 -20.20 6.50
N ALA A 28 10.52 -19.97 5.31
CA ALA A 28 11.02 -18.64 4.90
C ALA A 28 9.89 -17.62 4.68
N ILE A 29 10.14 -16.35 5.04
CA ILE A 29 9.16 -15.28 4.85
C ILE A 29 9.19 -14.73 3.42
N SER A 30 8.01 -14.57 2.83
CA SER A 30 7.81 -14.01 1.48
C SER A 30 6.58 -13.11 1.45
N VAL A 31 6.49 -12.24 0.44
CA VAL A 31 5.35 -11.34 0.23
C VAL A 31 4.01 -12.10 0.17
N PRO A 32 3.84 -13.18 -0.62
CA PRO A 32 2.58 -13.93 -0.65
C PRO A 32 2.23 -14.57 0.69
N CYS A 33 3.23 -15.02 1.45
CA CYS A 33 3.02 -15.58 2.78
C CYS A 33 2.46 -14.52 3.75
N ILE A 34 2.99 -13.30 3.71
CA ILE A 34 2.50 -12.18 4.51
C ILE A 34 1.05 -11.83 4.15
N GLU A 35 0.73 -11.71 2.86
CA GLU A 35 -0.63 -11.40 2.38
C GLU A 35 -1.65 -12.48 2.81
N GLN A 36 -1.26 -13.75 2.75
CA GLN A 36 -2.09 -14.86 3.25
C GLN A 36 -2.30 -14.79 4.77
N ILE A 37 -1.27 -14.45 5.55
CA ILE A 37 -1.39 -14.32 7.01
C ILE A 37 -2.30 -13.14 7.37
N ILE A 38 -2.14 -11.99 6.70
CA ILE A 38 -3.01 -10.81 6.89
C ILE A 38 -4.47 -11.16 6.58
N SER A 39 -4.71 -11.87 5.47
CA SER A 39 -6.05 -12.32 5.08
C SER A 39 -6.66 -13.28 6.13
N LYS A 40 -5.90 -14.28 6.58
CA LYS A 40 -6.33 -15.25 7.62
C LYS A 40 -6.57 -14.61 8.99
N ALA A 41 -5.91 -13.49 9.28
CA ALA A 41 -6.14 -12.72 10.50
C ALA A 41 -7.45 -11.90 10.46
N GLY A 42 -8.23 -11.99 9.37
CA GLY A 42 -9.51 -11.29 9.22
C GLY A 42 -9.37 -9.82 8.82
N ILE A 43 -8.15 -9.36 8.49
CA ILE A 43 -7.88 -7.99 8.06
C ILE A 43 -8.23 -7.92 6.56
N THR A 44 -9.51 -7.79 6.29
CA THR A 44 -10.06 -7.71 4.92
C THR A 44 -11.01 -6.51 4.84
N ARG A 45 -11.39 -6.13 3.61
CA ARG A 45 -12.31 -4.99 3.38
C ARG A 45 -13.69 -5.14 4.05
N SER A 46 -14.09 -6.36 4.41
CA SER A 46 -15.39 -6.68 5.03
C SER A 46 -15.64 -6.03 6.40
N SER A 47 -14.61 -5.50 7.06
CA SER A 47 -14.69 -4.97 8.43
C SER A 47 -14.64 -3.43 8.54
N GLY A 48 -15.03 -2.70 7.48
CA GLY A 48 -14.92 -1.23 7.43
C GLY A 48 -13.49 -0.72 7.23
N ILE A 49 -12.58 -1.62 6.85
CA ILE A 49 -11.19 -1.34 6.48
C ILE A 49 -11.18 -0.99 4.99
N ASN A 50 -10.79 0.24 4.64
CA ASN A 50 -10.61 0.62 3.24
C ASN A 50 -9.28 0.09 2.68
N VAL A 51 -9.10 0.20 1.36
CA VAL A 51 -7.86 -0.23 0.68
C VAL A 51 -6.62 0.42 1.29
N TYR A 52 -6.71 1.71 1.63
CA TYR A 52 -5.61 2.46 2.23
C TYR A 52 -5.10 1.80 3.53
N HIS A 53 -5.99 1.52 4.49
CA HIS A 53 -5.59 0.88 5.74
C HIS A 53 -4.96 -0.51 5.52
N LEU A 54 -5.45 -1.27 4.54
CA LEU A 54 -4.94 -2.60 4.23
C LEU A 54 -3.53 -2.53 3.61
N VAL A 55 -3.29 -1.61 2.68
CA VAL A 55 -1.96 -1.44 2.06
C VAL A 55 -0.95 -0.87 3.05
N GLU A 56 -1.36 0.00 3.98
CA GLU A 56 -0.48 0.48 5.06
C GLU A 56 -0.11 -0.66 6.02
N ALA A 57 -1.08 -1.47 6.44
CA ALA A 57 -0.81 -2.63 7.29
C ALA A 57 0.16 -3.61 6.61
N ARG A 58 -0.03 -3.88 5.32
CA ARG A 58 0.90 -4.70 4.51
C ARG A 58 2.29 -4.08 4.46
N ALA A 59 2.40 -2.80 4.10
CA ALA A 59 3.68 -2.10 3.98
C ALA A 59 4.46 -2.13 5.30
N LEU A 60 3.78 -1.88 6.43
CA LEU A 60 4.40 -1.94 7.76
C LEU A 60 4.99 -3.32 8.08
N VAL A 61 4.26 -4.40 7.78
CA VAL A 61 4.80 -5.75 7.96
C VAL A 61 6.00 -5.99 7.05
N LEU A 62 5.89 -5.65 5.76
CA LEU A 62 7.00 -5.83 4.81
C LEU A 62 8.26 -5.09 5.25
N TYR A 63 8.10 -3.86 5.74
CA TYR A 63 9.20 -3.03 6.24
C TYR A 63 9.93 -3.68 7.41
N GLU A 64 9.19 -4.23 8.37
CA GLU A 64 9.74 -4.95 9.53
C GLU A 64 10.54 -6.20 9.15
N PHE A 65 10.21 -6.80 8.00
CA PHE A 65 10.91 -7.95 7.45
C PHE A 65 11.93 -7.60 6.35
N LYS A 66 12.17 -6.30 6.12
CA LYS A 66 13.12 -5.79 5.11
C LYS A 66 12.79 -6.26 3.68
N LEU A 67 11.51 -6.38 3.39
CA LEU A 67 10.99 -6.68 2.05
C LEU A 67 10.51 -5.38 1.40
N ASP A 68 10.79 -5.19 0.11
CA ASP A 68 10.34 -4.04 -0.69
C ASP A 68 10.67 -2.67 -0.07
N ARG A 69 11.80 -2.60 0.64
CA ARG A 69 12.30 -1.43 1.38
C ARG A 69 13.55 -0.88 0.68
N TYR A 70 13.62 0.45 0.53
CA TYR A 70 14.71 1.10 -0.20
C TYR A 70 15.64 1.97 0.66
N ASP A 71 15.25 2.35 1.87
CA ASP A 71 16.10 3.10 2.81
C ASP A 71 16.72 4.36 2.15
N ALA A 72 18.05 4.42 2.10
CA ALA A 72 18.80 5.55 1.56
C ALA A 72 18.54 5.77 0.05
N GLU A 73 18.05 4.75 -0.65
CA GLU A 73 17.75 4.80 -2.08
C GLU A 73 16.29 5.16 -2.38
N LEU A 74 15.45 5.36 -1.35
CA LEU A 74 14.01 5.60 -1.48
C LEU A 74 13.71 6.73 -2.48
N LYS A 75 14.42 7.85 -2.36
CA LYS A 75 14.21 9.01 -3.27
C LYS A 75 14.50 8.66 -4.72
N THR A 76 15.56 7.89 -4.98
CA THR A 76 15.93 7.46 -6.32
C THR A 76 14.91 6.47 -6.88
N ALA A 77 14.50 5.49 -6.09
CA ALA A 77 13.48 4.52 -6.48
C ALA A 77 12.12 5.19 -6.77
N LEU A 78 11.72 6.17 -5.97
CA LEU A 78 10.52 6.97 -6.22
C LEU A 78 10.60 7.77 -7.52
N LEU A 79 11.77 8.33 -7.86
CA LEU A 79 11.95 9.04 -9.14
C LEU A 79 11.78 8.10 -10.34
N TYR A 80 12.31 6.87 -10.26
CA TYR A 80 12.10 5.86 -11.32
C TYR A 80 10.64 5.44 -11.41
N PHE A 81 9.99 5.15 -10.29
CA PHE A 81 8.57 4.81 -10.26
C PHE A 81 7.70 5.94 -10.86
N ILE A 82 7.99 7.20 -10.53
CA ILE A 82 7.29 8.37 -11.08
C ILE A 82 7.53 8.53 -12.58
N ALA A 83 8.72 8.19 -13.08
CA ALA A 83 9.01 8.25 -14.51
C ALA A 83 8.09 7.30 -15.29
N ASP A 84 7.86 6.10 -14.78
CA ASP A 84 6.96 5.10 -15.38
C ASP A 84 5.48 5.41 -15.12
N TYR A 85 5.17 5.90 -13.92
CA TYR A 85 3.81 6.20 -13.47
C TYR A 85 3.70 7.65 -12.96
N PRO A 86 3.57 8.66 -13.85
CA PRO A 86 3.49 10.07 -13.43
C PRO A 86 2.21 10.45 -12.66
N VAL A 87 1.23 9.55 -12.63
CA VAL A 87 -0.02 9.66 -11.88
C VAL A 87 -0.37 8.26 -11.40
N PHE A 88 -0.53 8.09 -10.09
CA PHE A 88 -0.67 6.78 -9.47
C PHE A 88 -1.58 6.81 -8.25
N ARG A 89 -2.24 5.69 -8.00
CA ARG A 89 -3.00 5.41 -6.78
C ARG A 89 -2.01 5.04 -5.68
N TRP A 90 -2.35 5.37 -4.44
CA TRP A 90 -1.51 5.03 -3.29
C TRP A 90 -1.27 3.52 -3.16
N SER A 91 -2.29 2.71 -3.42
CA SER A 91 -2.19 1.24 -3.44
C SER A 91 -1.15 0.72 -4.44
N GLU A 92 -0.97 1.41 -5.58
CA GLU A 92 -0.01 1.01 -6.61
C GLU A 92 1.41 1.29 -6.12
N LEU A 93 1.61 2.43 -5.46
CA LEU A 93 2.88 2.74 -4.83
C LEU A 93 3.18 1.74 -3.70
N ARG A 94 2.20 1.43 -2.85
CA ARG A 94 2.36 0.46 -1.76
C ARG A 94 2.56 -0.99 -2.19
N TYR A 95 2.33 -1.31 -3.46
CA TYR A 95 2.75 -2.59 -4.01
C TYR A 95 4.28 -2.72 -4.04
N PHE A 96 4.98 -1.64 -4.43
CA PHE A 96 6.44 -1.62 -4.62
C PHE A 96 7.22 -1.10 -3.41
N PHE A 97 6.61 -0.29 -2.55
CA PHE A 97 7.32 0.42 -1.48
C PHE A 97 6.74 0.12 -0.09
N SER A 98 7.57 -0.48 0.77
CA SER A 98 7.26 -0.71 2.18
C SER A 98 7.78 0.39 3.11
N ASP A 99 8.60 1.31 2.62
CA ASP A 99 9.16 2.42 3.40
C ASP A 99 8.09 3.25 4.14
N PRO A 100 8.41 3.94 5.25
CA PRO A 100 7.41 4.63 6.07
C PRO A 100 6.64 5.68 5.27
N GLU A 101 5.31 5.75 5.50
CA GLU A 101 4.43 6.69 4.79
C GLU A 101 4.97 8.11 4.82
N VAL A 102 5.32 8.60 6.01
CA VAL A 102 5.84 9.96 6.22
C VAL A 102 7.07 10.25 5.37
N GLU A 103 7.95 9.27 5.18
CA GLU A 103 9.17 9.44 4.36
C GLU A 103 8.83 9.54 2.87
N ILE A 104 7.94 8.67 2.39
CA ILE A 104 7.44 8.70 1.01
C ILE A 104 6.71 10.02 0.74
N GLU A 105 5.77 10.41 1.60
CA GLU A 105 5.00 11.65 1.44
C GLU A 105 5.90 12.88 1.44
N SER A 106 6.89 12.92 2.33
CA SER A 106 7.88 14.02 2.37
C SER A 106 8.58 14.16 1.01
N ILE A 107 9.07 13.07 0.44
CA ILE A 107 9.74 13.08 -0.87
C ILE A 107 8.77 13.48 -1.98
N LEU A 108 7.54 12.95 -1.98
CA LEU A 108 6.54 13.30 -2.99
C LEU A 108 6.20 14.81 -2.95
N HIS A 109 6.09 15.39 -1.76
CA HIS A 109 5.88 16.82 -1.60
C HIS A 109 7.07 17.67 -2.03
N GLU A 110 8.31 17.23 -1.76
CA GLU A 110 9.52 17.86 -2.32
C GLU A 110 9.45 17.92 -3.86
N LEU A 111 9.00 16.82 -4.49
CA LEU A 111 8.80 16.67 -5.93
C LEU A 111 7.55 17.38 -6.47
N LYS A 112 6.85 18.16 -5.63
CA LYS A 112 5.65 18.92 -5.99
C LYS A 112 4.45 18.06 -6.37
N TYR A 113 4.38 16.84 -5.86
CA TYR A 113 3.18 16.00 -5.91
C TYR A 113 2.24 16.32 -4.75
N ILE A 114 0.95 16.05 -4.96
CA ILE A 114 -0.10 16.11 -3.94
C ILE A 114 -0.99 14.89 -4.03
N SER A 115 -1.52 14.47 -2.89
CA SER A 115 -2.59 13.47 -2.79
C SER A 115 -3.96 14.13 -2.94
N ARG A 116 -4.87 13.44 -3.62
CA ARG A 116 -6.30 13.78 -3.70
C ARG A 116 -7.10 12.50 -3.59
N GLU A 117 -8.15 12.51 -2.79
CA GLU A 117 -9.13 11.44 -2.81
C GLU A 117 -10.01 11.59 -4.06
N LEU A 118 -9.99 10.60 -4.94
CA LEU A 118 -10.71 10.60 -6.20
C LEU A 118 -11.46 9.28 -6.38
N GLU A 119 -12.64 9.36 -6.99
CA GLU A 119 -13.34 8.15 -7.45
C GLU A 119 -12.68 7.64 -8.74
N VAL A 120 -12.14 6.43 -8.68
CA VAL A 120 -11.48 5.75 -9.80
C VAL A 120 -12.06 4.34 -9.88
N ASP A 121 -12.58 3.96 -11.04
CA ASP A 121 -13.21 2.65 -11.27
C ASP A 121 -14.33 2.30 -10.25
N GLY A 122 -15.06 3.32 -9.76
CA GLY A 122 -16.14 3.18 -8.78
C GLY A 122 -15.69 3.11 -7.31
N GLU A 123 -14.40 3.28 -7.04
CA GLU A 123 -13.81 3.21 -5.71
C GLU A 123 -13.15 4.54 -5.34
N LEU A 124 -13.30 4.98 -4.08
CA LEU A 124 -12.57 6.15 -3.56
C LEU A 124 -11.14 5.74 -3.21
N GLU A 125 -10.17 6.33 -3.89
CA GLU A 125 -8.74 6.06 -3.68
C GLU A 125 -7.94 7.37 -3.55
N TYR A 126 -6.88 7.32 -2.73
CA TYR A 126 -5.88 8.38 -2.71
C TYR A 126 -5.02 8.30 -3.96
N VAL A 127 -5.04 9.37 -4.76
CA VAL A 127 -4.29 9.49 -6.01
C VAL A 127 -3.25 10.58 -5.86
N TRP A 128 -2.01 10.23 -6.15
CA TRP A 128 -0.88 11.14 -6.18
C TRP A 128 -0.59 11.59 -7.60
N SER A 129 -0.40 12.91 -7.75
CA SER A 129 -0.12 13.54 -9.04
C SER A 129 0.63 14.86 -8.86
N PRO A 130 1.31 15.37 -9.90
CA PRO A 130 1.87 16.71 -9.87
C PRO A 130 0.78 17.75 -9.55
N ARG A 131 1.09 18.70 -8.66
CA ARG A 131 0.11 19.67 -8.13
C ARG A 131 -0.62 20.50 -9.17
N TRP A 132 -0.04 20.68 -10.35
CA TRP A 132 -0.61 21.47 -11.45
C TRP A 132 -1.53 20.66 -12.38
N LEU A 133 -1.58 19.33 -12.28
CA LEU A 133 -2.49 18.54 -13.10
C LEU A 133 -3.94 18.71 -12.66
N TRP A 134 -4.82 18.90 -13.64
CA TRP A 134 -6.26 18.97 -13.39
C TRP A 134 -6.81 17.57 -13.11
N THR A 135 -7.85 17.48 -12.27
CA THR A 135 -8.48 16.19 -11.90
C THR A 135 -8.93 15.41 -13.13
N LYS A 136 -9.52 16.08 -14.14
CA LYS A 136 -9.91 15.43 -15.41
C LYS A 136 -8.72 14.81 -16.13
N THR A 137 -7.55 15.46 -16.11
CA THR A 137 -6.32 14.95 -16.73
C THR A 137 -5.77 13.77 -15.93
N VAL A 138 -5.83 13.82 -14.61
CA VAL A 138 -5.44 12.73 -13.70
C VAL A 138 -6.29 11.48 -13.98
N LEU A 139 -7.62 11.60 -13.97
CA LEU A 139 -8.53 10.49 -14.26
C LEU A 139 -8.32 9.92 -15.66
N LYS A 140 -8.16 10.79 -16.68
CA LYS A 140 -7.84 10.35 -18.05
C LYS A 140 -6.53 9.56 -18.11
N ARG A 141 -5.50 9.97 -17.36
CA ARG A 141 -4.22 9.24 -17.32
C ARG A 141 -4.36 7.87 -16.66
N LEU A 142 -5.08 7.80 -15.54
CA LEU A 142 -5.36 6.54 -14.86
C LEU A 142 -6.14 5.57 -15.74
N ALA A 143 -7.16 6.05 -16.46
CA ALA A 143 -8.00 5.21 -17.32
C ALA A 143 -7.30 4.69 -18.60
N ASN A 144 -6.20 5.32 -19.03
CA ASN A 144 -5.47 4.94 -20.24
C ASN A 144 -4.25 4.04 -19.97
N ARG A 145 -4.14 3.46 -18.78
CA ARG A 145 -3.05 2.56 -18.43
C ARG A 145 -3.55 1.40 -17.58
N ASN A 146 -2.79 0.31 -17.61
CA ASN A 146 -2.96 -0.76 -16.64
C ASN A 146 -2.55 -0.28 -15.25
N ARG A 147 -3.17 -0.88 -14.23
CA ARG A 147 -2.79 -0.66 -12.82
C ARG A 147 -1.38 -1.21 -12.61
N ALA A 148 -0.53 -0.44 -11.91
CA ALA A 148 0.84 -0.82 -11.65
C ALA A 148 0.91 -1.81 -10.49
N GLY A 149 1.38 -3.03 -10.77
CA GLY A 149 1.46 -4.14 -9.81
C GLY A 149 0.89 -5.43 -10.40
N ASP A 150 0.86 -6.48 -9.59
CA ASP A 150 0.31 -7.79 -9.98
C ASP A 150 -1.21 -7.83 -9.76
N PRO A 151 -2.02 -8.34 -10.72
CA PRO A 151 -3.43 -8.65 -10.51
C PRO A 151 -3.74 -9.38 -9.19
N SER A 152 -2.92 -10.35 -8.78
CA SER A 152 -3.17 -11.14 -7.55
C SER A 152 -3.12 -10.27 -6.28
N PHE A 153 -2.30 -9.21 -6.29
CA PHE A 153 -2.26 -8.25 -5.19
C PHE A 153 -3.56 -7.45 -5.10
N PHE A 154 -4.13 -7.06 -6.23
CA PHE A 154 -5.41 -6.35 -6.24
C PHE A 154 -6.59 -7.24 -5.87
N GLU A 155 -6.53 -8.54 -6.20
CA GLU A 155 -7.49 -9.53 -5.69
C GLU A 155 -7.41 -9.68 -4.17
N PHE A 156 -6.20 -9.73 -3.61
CA PHE A 156 -5.98 -9.67 -2.15
C PHE A 156 -6.63 -8.42 -1.55
N LEU A 157 -6.42 -7.25 -2.15
CA LEU A 157 -7.00 -6.01 -1.66
C LEU A 157 -8.53 -5.99 -1.70
N ASN A 158 -9.13 -6.63 -2.69
CA ASN A 158 -10.59 -6.70 -2.83
C ASN A 158 -11.24 -7.80 -1.98
N GLY A 159 -10.44 -8.66 -1.32
CA GLY A 159 -10.94 -9.75 -0.49
C GLY A 159 -11.58 -10.88 -1.30
N THR A 160 -11.26 -11.01 -2.58
CA THR A 160 -11.86 -11.99 -3.50
C THR A 160 -11.12 -13.34 -3.54
N SER A 161 -10.17 -13.59 -2.64
CA SER A 161 -9.55 -14.91 -2.49
C SER A 161 -10.52 -15.89 -1.80
N GLU A 162 -11.43 -16.44 -2.60
CA GLU A 162 -12.17 -17.70 -2.36
C GLU A 162 -12.98 -17.79 -1.05
N GLU A 163 -14.13 -17.12 -1.01
CA GLU A 163 -15.35 -17.81 -0.56
C GLU A 163 -15.80 -18.78 -1.67
N ARG A 164 -15.08 -19.89 -1.84
CA ARG A 164 -15.56 -21.06 -2.59
C ARG A 164 -15.29 -22.29 -1.75
N THR A 165 -16.17 -22.49 -0.79
CA THR A 165 -16.40 -23.80 -0.14
C THR A 165 -17.10 -24.73 -1.11
#